data_AF-A0A6B2ARY6-F1
#
_entry.id   AF-A0A6B2ARY6-F1
#
_cell.length_a   1.000
_cell.length_b   1.000
_cell.length_c   1.000
_cell.angle_alpha   90.00
_cell.angle_beta   90.00
_cell.angle_gamma   90.00
#
_symmetry.space_group_name_H-M   'P 1'
#
loop_
_entity.id
_entity.type
_entity.pdbx_description
1 polymer ?
#
loop_
_entity_poly.entity_id
_entity_poly.type
_entity_poly.pdbx_seq_one_letter_code
_entity_poly.pdbx_strand_id
1 'polypeptide(L)'
;MSAEESNVILDVPSEENEDFYSDDDLFEISSWGADLSFRELISRYDDNELVKPELQRNYVWDKSEASRFIDSILLGLPVPSIFLAKTNDEKLLIIDGYQRLMTVRDYVKGIFTKDGSVFKLSKSEKIHDRWKGKAFLELQPEEQRKIRNTTIHAIVFMQKSPTDGDTSLFQVFERINSGGRSLLPQEIRNCVYQGPFNSLLFELNKNPVWRQLWGREEADSRMRDMECILRFFAISDLASLDPTTAPSRISLKKYLNQYMGLHNRVDYCDAFRNRFLSATRYIHDYLGVEAFHNLSPSNPDRVVPAFSATVFDSVMIAVDMGMRRNIARDYAEGLSARRKRALQDKGLQNYLSFETMRTETIRNRVGQMYSELFKGAYR
;
A
#
# COMPACT_ATOMS: atom_id res chain seq x y z
N MET A 1 19.71 -9.52 -16.27
CA MET A 1 19.53 -9.81 -14.84
C MET A 1 18.31 -9.03 -14.39
N SER A 2 17.19 -9.73 -14.16
CA SER A 2 15.93 -9.11 -13.75
C SER A 2 16.12 -8.44 -12.39
N ALA A 3 15.60 -7.24 -12.24
CA ALA A 3 15.44 -6.56 -10.97
C ALA A 3 14.38 -7.28 -10.13
N GLU A 4 14.67 -8.51 -9.69
CA GLU A 4 14.05 -9.02 -8.48
C GLU A 4 14.61 -8.19 -7.33
N GLU A 5 13.85 -7.13 -7.07
CA GLU A 5 13.96 -6.16 -6.00
C GLU A 5 14.50 -6.82 -4.73
N SER A 6 15.70 -6.41 -4.30
CA SER A 6 16.40 -6.96 -3.12
C SER A 6 15.75 -6.54 -1.80
N ASN A 7 14.44 -6.33 -1.77
CA ASN A 7 13.60 -5.87 -0.68
C ASN A 7 14.04 -6.31 0.74
N VAL A 8 13.92 -5.41 1.73
CA VAL A 8 14.26 -5.70 3.15
C VAL A 8 13.58 -7.00 3.58
N ILE A 9 14.33 -7.88 4.22
CA ILE A 9 13.79 -9.12 4.77
C ILE A 9 12.95 -8.72 5.99
N LEU A 10 11.64 -8.91 5.86
CA LEU A 10 10.69 -8.59 6.92
C LEU A 10 10.32 -9.88 7.63
N ASP A 11 10.56 -9.91 8.94
CA ASP A 11 10.08 -10.92 9.87
C ASP A 11 8.69 -10.51 10.36
N VAL A 12 7.69 -11.27 9.89
CA VAL A 12 6.27 -11.06 10.19
C VAL A 12 5.72 -12.36 10.76
N PRO A 13 4.97 -12.33 11.87
CA PRO A 13 4.29 -13.50 12.40
C PRO A 13 3.41 -14.19 11.35
N SER A 14 3.39 -15.53 11.35
CA SER A 14 2.61 -16.31 10.37
C SER A 14 1.12 -15.96 10.37
N GLU A 15 0.56 -15.65 11.54
CA GLU A 15 -0.84 -15.22 11.70
C GLU A 15 -1.19 -13.97 10.87
N GLU A 16 -0.25 -13.05 10.64
CA GLU A 16 -0.52 -11.86 9.84
C GLU A 16 -0.60 -12.19 8.33
N ASN A 17 0.10 -13.24 7.87
CA ASN A 17 0.02 -13.70 6.49
C ASN A 17 -1.29 -14.44 6.21
N GLU A 18 -1.92 -15.00 7.25
CA GLU A 18 -3.18 -15.74 7.19
C GLU A 18 -4.39 -14.88 7.64
N ASP A 19 -4.21 -13.56 7.77
CA ASP A 19 -5.25 -12.60 8.19
C ASP A 19 -6.32 -12.36 7.11
N PHE A 20 -7.11 -13.40 6.87
CA PHE A 20 -8.36 -13.33 6.14
C PHE A 20 -9.49 -12.99 7.10
N TYR A 21 -10.22 -11.92 6.82
CA TYR A 21 -11.47 -11.61 7.49
C TYR A 21 -12.63 -11.64 6.48
N SER A 22 -13.76 -12.18 6.93
CA SER A 22 -15.05 -11.86 6.34
C SER A 22 -15.51 -10.56 6.97
N ASP A 23 -15.87 -9.58 6.15
CA ASP A 23 -16.65 -8.48 6.69
C ASP A 23 -18.11 -8.90 6.63
N ASP A 24 -18.71 -9.11 7.80
CA ASP A 24 -20.13 -9.46 7.93
C ASP A 24 -21.02 -8.24 7.68
N ASP A 25 -20.42 -7.05 7.54
CA ASP A 25 -21.09 -5.83 7.12
C ASP A 25 -21.65 -6.03 5.69
N LEU A 26 -22.97 -5.89 5.57
CA LEU A 26 -23.64 -5.88 4.27
C LEU A 26 -23.28 -4.57 3.56
N PHE A 27 -22.23 -4.60 2.73
CA PHE A 27 -21.89 -3.47 1.88
C PHE A 27 -23.03 -3.17 0.91
N GLU A 28 -23.51 -1.93 0.91
CA GLU A 28 -24.41 -1.47 -0.14
C GLU A 28 -23.57 -1.00 -1.33
N ILE A 29 -23.22 -1.94 -2.20
CA ILE A 29 -22.50 -1.65 -3.45
C ILE A 29 -23.52 -1.52 -4.57
N SER A 30 -23.55 -0.36 -5.22
CA SER A 30 -24.14 -0.28 -6.55
C SER A 30 -23.08 -0.61 -7.59
N SER A 31 -23.37 -1.59 -8.44
CA SER A 31 -22.58 -1.86 -9.63
C SER A 31 -23.46 -1.77 -10.88
N TRP A 32 -22.87 -1.27 -11.96
CA TRP A 32 -23.52 -1.24 -13.26
C TRP A 32 -22.49 -1.39 -14.37
N GLY A 33 -22.95 -1.92 -15.50
CA GLY A 33 -22.16 -1.98 -16.73
C GLY A 33 -22.29 -0.68 -17.51
N ALA A 34 -21.18 -0.23 -18.09
CA ALA A 34 -21.15 0.88 -19.02
C ALA A 34 -20.23 0.54 -20.20
N ASP A 35 -20.73 0.63 -21.43
CA ASP A 35 -19.90 0.43 -22.62
C ASP A 35 -19.29 1.77 -23.02
N LEU A 36 -18.00 1.94 -22.71
CA LEU A 36 -17.27 3.17 -22.95
C LEU A 36 -16.40 3.03 -24.19
N SER A 37 -16.48 3.97 -25.12
CA SER A 37 -15.56 4.00 -26.26
C SER A 37 -14.14 4.39 -25.81
N PHE A 38 -13.11 3.93 -26.52
CA PHE A 38 -11.75 4.40 -26.24
C PHE A 38 -11.60 5.91 -26.40
N ARG A 39 -12.35 6.55 -27.30
CA ARG A 39 -12.38 8.02 -27.41
C ARG A 39 -12.83 8.67 -26.10
N GLU A 40 -13.91 8.18 -25.52
CA GLU A 40 -14.46 8.68 -24.26
C GLU A 40 -13.47 8.45 -23.12
N LEU A 41 -12.93 7.24 -22.99
CA LEU A 41 -11.97 6.91 -21.93
C LEU A 41 -10.69 7.76 -22.02
N ILE A 42 -10.20 8.02 -23.24
CA ILE A 42 -9.04 8.88 -23.45
C ILE A 42 -9.35 10.32 -23.04
N SER A 43 -10.52 10.86 -23.40
CA SER A 43 -10.93 12.22 -22.99
C SER A 43 -10.99 12.30 -21.47
N ARG A 44 -11.75 11.43 -20.82
CA ARG A 44 -11.87 11.41 -19.35
C ARG A 44 -10.52 11.30 -18.65
N TYR A 45 -9.60 10.52 -19.20
CA TYR A 45 -8.25 10.40 -18.63
C TYR A 45 -7.44 11.69 -18.79
N ASP A 46 -7.48 12.29 -19.98
CA ASP A 46 -6.79 13.56 -20.25
C ASP A 46 -7.40 14.73 -19.45
N ASP A 47 -8.71 14.68 -19.17
CA ASP A 47 -9.47 15.67 -18.40
C ASP A 47 -9.42 15.42 -16.88
N ASN A 48 -8.66 14.41 -16.43
CA ASN A 48 -8.50 14.03 -15.02
C ASN A 48 -9.80 13.57 -14.31
N GLU A 49 -10.77 13.08 -15.08
CA GLU A 49 -12.01 12.45 -14.61
C GLU A 49 -11.86 10.93 -14.43
N LEU A 50 -10.99 10.31 -15.25
CA LEU A 50 -10.60 8.90 -15.14
C LEU A 50 -9.17 8.83 -14.61
N VAL A 51 -9.05 8.53 -13.33
CA VAL A 51 -7.79 8.66 -12.59
C VAL A 51 -7.17 7.29 -12.39
N LYS A 52 -5.90 7.17 -12.76
CA LYS A 52 -5.07 6.07 -12.30
C LYS A 52 -4.75 6.29 -10.81
N PRO A 53 -4.98 5.30 -9.93
CA PRO A 53 -4.47 5.37 -8.57
C PRO A 53 -2.97 5.63 -8.56
N GLU A 54 -2.49 6.55 -7.72
CA GLU A 54 -1.09 7.02 -7.69
C GLU A 54 -0.05 5.89 -7.69
N LEU A 55 -0.43 4.73 -7.16
CA LEU A 55 0.43 3.57 -6.95
C LEU A 55 0.17 2.37 -7.83
N GLN A 56 -0.79 2.43 -8.74
CA GLN A 56 -0.86 1.41 -9.78
C GLN A 56 0.45 1.44 -10.56
N ARG A 57 0.99 0.28 -10.96
CA ARG A 57 2.27 0.22 -11.69
C ARG A 57 2.24 1.17 -12.88
N ASN A 58 3.38 1.77 -13.18
CA ASN A 58 3.57 2.48 -14.43
C ASN A 58 3.20 1.57 -15.61
N TYR A 59 3.02 2.17 -16.78
CA TYR A 59 2.76 1.39 -17.97
C TYR A 59 3.91 0.39 -18.18
N VAL A 60 3.64 -0.91 -18.05
CA VAL A 60 4.67 -1.96 -18.04
C VAL A 60 4.72 -2.75 -19.33
N TRP A 61 3.61 -2.79 -20.09
CA TRP A 61 3.56 -3.51 -21.36
C TRP A 61 4.69 -3.07 -22.28
N ASP A 62 5.39 -4.05 -22.84
CA ASP A 62 6.35 -3.76 -23.88
C ASP A 62 5.64 -3.45 -25.21
N LYS A 63 6.40 -3.00 -26.20
CA LYS A 63 5.86 -2.64 -27.51
C LYS A 63 5.19 -3.83 -28.21
N SER A 64 5.61 -5.06 -27.92
CA SER A 64 5.03 -6.28 -28.50
C SER A 64 3.64 -6.56 -27.93
N GLU A 65 3.50 -6.55 -26.61
CA GLU A 65 2.22 -6.70 -25.89
C GLU A 65 1.25 -5.59 -26.29
N ALA A 66 1.72 -4.35 -26.28
CA ALA A 66 0.96 -3.18 -26.68
C ALA A 66 0.46 -3.29 -28.14
N SER A 67 1.35 -3.68 -29.06
CA SER A 67 0.99 -3.84 -30.47
C SER A 67 -0.05 -4.94 -30.68
N ARG A 68 0.07 -6.06 -29.96
CA ARG A 68 -0.87 -7.19 -30.06
C ARG A 68 -2.28 -6.78 -29.59
N PHE A 69 -2.37 -5.90 -28.59
CA PHE A 69 -3.64 -5.38 -28.14
C PHE A 69 -4.30 -4.47 -29.20
N ILE A 70 -3.55 -3.56 -29.80
CA ILE A 70 -4.05 -2.73 -30.92
C ILE A 70 -4.47 -3.60 -32.11
N ASP A 71 -3.68 -4.61 -32.45
CA ASP A 71 -3.99 -5.57 -33.52
C ASP A 71 -5.32 -6.29 -33.25
N SER A 72 -5.56 -6.71 -32.00
CA SER A 72 -6.82 -7.35 -31.60
C SER A 72 -8.04 -6.43 -31.81
N ILE A 73 -7.91 -5.14 -31.48
CA ILE A 73 -8.96 -4.13 -31.72
C ILE A 73 -9.21 -3.97 -33.22
N LEU A 74 -8.15 -3.88 -34.02
CA LEU A 74 -8.23 -3.73 -35.47
C LEU A 74 -8.83 -4.96 -36.15
N LEU A 75 -8.58 -6.16 -35.63
CA LEU A 75 -9.24 -7.41 -36.05
C LEU A 75 -10.71 -7.46 -35.64
N GLY A 76 -11.13 -6.66 -34.64
CA GLY A 76 -12.49 -6.70 -34.09
C GLY A 76 -12.71 -7.84 -33.10
N LEU A 77 -11.64 -8.33 -32.47
CA LEU A 77 -11.72 -9.31 -31.40
C LEU A 77 -12.32 -8.69 -30.14
N PRO A 78 -13.02 -9.47 -29.29
CA PRO A 78 -13.57 -8.97 -28.05
C PRO A 78 -12.46 -8.48 -27.12
N VAL A 79 -12.64 -7.29 -26.57
CA VAL A 79 -11.74 -6.70 -25.58
C VAL A 79 -12.24 -7.06 -24.19
N PRO A 80 -11.39 -7.59 -23.28
CA PRO A 80 -11.83 -7.91 -21.92
C PRO A 80 -12.37 -6.67 -21.19
N SER A 81 -13.23 -6.87 -20.20
CA SER A 81 -13.82 -5.78 -19.42
C SER A 81 -12.80 -5.04 -18.55
N ILE A 82 -13.12 -3.80 -18.17
CA ILE A 82 -12.35 -3.02 -17.19
C ILE A 82 -13.17 -2.81 -15.92
N PHE A 83 -12.49 -2.58 -14.82
CA PHE A 83 -13.11 -2.32 -13.53
C PHE A 83 -12.80 -0.89 -13.11
N LEU A 84 -13.84 -0.13 -12.79
CA LEU A 84 -13.74 1.27 -12.38
C LEU A 84 -14.44 1.45 -11.02
N ALA A 85 -13.87 2.25 -10.12
CA ALA A 85 -14.56 2.66 -8.90
C ALA A 85 -14.92 4.12 -9.00
N LYS A 86 -16.19 4.45 -8.78
CA LYS A 86 -16.67 5.83 -8.76
C LYS A 86 -16.48 6.41 -7.36
N THR A 87 -15.82 7.55 -7.27
CA THR A 87 -15.56 8.29 -6.03
C THR A 87 -16.69 9.28 -5.73
N ASN A 88 -16.69 9.82 -4.51
CA ASN A 88 -17.69 10.81 -4.08
C ASN A 88 -17.59 12.14 -4.84
N ASP A 89 -16.42 12.48 -5.42
CA ASP A 89 -16.22 13.62 -6.31
C ASP A 89 -16.53 13.30 -7.79
N GLU A 90 -17.30 12.23 -8.05
CA GLU A 90 -17.76 11.78 -9.37
C GLU A 90 -16.66 11.30 -10.34
N LYS A 91 -15.41 11.24 -9.90
CA LYS A 91 -14.31 10.66 -10.68
C LYS A 91 -14.40 9.13 -10.73
N LEU A 92 -13.71 8.56 -11.71
CA LEU A 92 -13.57 7.13 -11.89
C LEU A 92 -12.12 6.72 -11.64
N LEU A 93 -11.89 5.93 -10.60
CA LEU A 93 -10.60 5.29 -10.33
C LEU A 93 -10.47 4.03 -11.18
N ILE A 94 -9.32 3.88 -11.86
CA ILE A 94 -9.02 2.68 -12.64
C ILE A 94 -8.56 1.56 -11.70
N ILE A 95 -9.38 0.52 -11.54
CA ILE A 95 -9.07 -0.66 -10.72
C ILE A 95 -8.27 -1.67 -11.54
N ASP A 96 -8.77 -1.94 -12.74
CA ASP A 96 -8.16 -2.81 -13.75
C ASP A 96 -8.36 -2.20 -15.15
N GLY A 97 -7.46 -2.56 -16.07
CA GLY A 97 -7.54 -2.09 -17.47
C GLY A 97 -6.60 -0.94 -17.82
N TYR A 98 -5.79 -0.46 -16.87
CA TYR A 98 -4.88 0.66 -17.09
C TYR A 98 -3.94 0.45 -18.29
N GLN A 99 -3.33 -0.74 -18.43
CA GLN A 99 -2.43 -1.04 -19.55
C GLN A 99 -3.18 -1.01 -20.90
N ARG A 100 -4.44 -1.46 -20.94
CA ARG A 100 -5.26 -1.46 -22.16
C ARG A 100 -5.63 -0.03 -22.57
N LEU A 101 -6.12 0.76 -21.61
CA LEU A 101 -6.44 2.17 -21.82
C LEU A 101 -5.22 2.95 -22.33
N MET A 102 -4.10 2.86 -21.61
CA MET A 102 -2.89 3.59 -21.95
C MET A 102 -2.31 3.16 -23.30
N THR A 103 -2.37 1.87 -23.65
CA THR A 103 -1.93 1.39 -24.97
C THR A 103 -2.69 2.10 -26.09
N VAL A 104 -4.01 2.19 -26.00
CA VAL A 104 -4.82 2.84 -27.02
C VAL A 104 -4.60 4.34 -27.03
N ARG A 105 -4.53 4.96 -25.84
CA ARG A 105 -4.19 6.39 -25.70
C ARG A 105 -2.87 6.73 -26.37
N ASP A 106 -1.80 6.02 -26.02
CA ASP A 106 -0.45 6.22 -26.54
C ASP A 106 -0.43 6.03 -28.06
N TYR A 107 -1.10 5.00 -28.58
CA TYR A 107 -1.16 4.76 -30.02
C TYR A 107 -1.90 5.89 -30.74
N VAL A 108 -3.06 6.31 -30.23
CA VAL A 108 -3.87 7.41 -30.80
C VAL A 108 -3.15 8.76 -30.74
N LYS A 109 -2.42 9.04 -29.65
CA LYS A 109 -1.59 10.25 -29.49
C LYS A 109 -0.27 10.16 -30.26
N GLY A 110 0.15 8.95 -30.66
CA GLY A 110 1.33 8.68 -31.47
C GLY A 110 2.65 8.57 -30.68
N ILE A 111 2.62 8.69 -29.35
CA ILE A 111 3.80 8.65 -28.49
C ILE A 111 3.65 7.49 -27.50
N PHE A 112 4.68 6.64 -27.41
CA PHE A 112 4.72 5.53 -26.46
C PHE A 112 5.24 6.02 -25.11
N THR A 113 4.38 6.05 -24.09
CA THR A 113 4.69 6.66 -22.79
C THR A 113 5.87 5.99 -22.08
N LYS A 114 6.17 4.73 -22.40
CA LYS A 114 7.27 3.97 -21.80
C LYS A 114 8.66 4.53 -22.13
N ASP A 115 8.87 5.04 -23.34
CA ASP A 115 10.19 5.48 -23.82
C ASP A 115 10.17 6.80 -24.60
N GLY A 116 9.01 7.43 -24.77
CA GLY A 116 8.83 8.68 -25.52
C GLY A 116 8.98 8.52 -27.04
N SER A 117 9.13 7.30 -27.55
CA SER A 117 9.29 7.06 -28.99
C SER A 117 7.96 7.19 -29.74
N VAL A 118 8.03 7.34 -31.06
CA VAL A 118 6.83 7.25 -31.92
C VAL A 118 6.26 5.84 -31.82
N PHE A 119 4.98 5.76 -31.46
CA PHE A 119 4.29 4.48 -31.35
C PHE A 119 3.90 3.96 -32.74
N LYS A 120 4.77 3.10 -33.29
CA LYS A 120 4.51 2.23 -34.43
C LYS A 120 4.25 0.81 -33.97
N LEU A 121 3.33 0.09 -34.61
CA LEU A 121 3.09 -1.33 -34.32
C LEU A 121 4.35 -2.17 -34.58
N SER A 122 4.55 -3.19 -33.76
CA SER A 122 5.67 -4.14 -33.88
C SER A 122 5.70 -4.77 -35.27
N LYS A 123 6.90 -5.03 -35.79
CA LYS A 123 7.12 -5.77 -37.04
C LYS A 123 7.12 -7.30 -36.83
N SER A 124 6.79 -7.75 -35.63
CA SER A 124 6.68 -9.18 -35.31
C SER A 124 5.63 -9.87 -36.17
N GLU A 125 5.84 -11.16 -36.44
CA GLU A 125 4.87 -12.04 -37.12
C GLU A 125 3.53 -12.17 -36.38
N LYS A 126 3.48 -11.80 -35.09
CA LYS A 126 2.28 -11.82 -34.27
C LYS A 126 1.28 -10.70 -34.57
N ILE A 127 1.63 -9.74 -35.42
CA ILE A 127 0.78 -8.61 -35.83
C ILE A 127 0.30 -8.88 -37.26
N HIS A 128 -0.89 -8.43 -37.63
CA HIS A 128 -1.39 -8.60 -38.99
C HIS A 128 -0.57 -7.77 -40.01
N ASP A 129 -0.22 -8.36 -41.16
CA ASP A 129 0.68 -7.76 -42.17
C ASP A 129 0.24 -6.36 -42.62
N ARG A 130 -1.08 -6.14 -42.70
CA ARG A 130 -1.69 -4.85 -43.05
C ARG A 130 -1.24 -3.69 -42.15
N TRP A 131 -0.91 -3.95 -40.89
CA TRP A 131 -0.65 -2.90 -39.88
C TRP A 131 0.76 -2.95 -39.28
N LYS A 132 1.53 -4.01 -39.52
CA LYS A 132 2.94 -4.11 -39.09
C LYS A 132 3.73 -2.84 -39.39
N GLY A 133 4.38 -2.28 -38.37
CA GLY A 133 5.24 -1.10 -38.53
C GLY A 133 4.53 0.25 -38.71
N LYS A 134 3.19 0.28 -38.74
CA LYS A 134 2.42 1.52 -38.93
C LYS A 134 2.18 2.24 -37.60
N ALA A 135 2.24 3.56 -37.62
CA ALA A 135 1.71 4.46 -36.61
C ALA A 135 0.22 4.71 -36.86
N PHE A 136 -0.46 5.26 -35.86
CA PHE A 136 -1.89 5.57 -35.95
C PHE A 136 -2.25 6.45 -37.16
N LEU A 137 -1.43 7.46 -37.47
CA LEU A 137 -1.64 8.35 -38.62
C LEU A 137 -1.37 7.67 -39.98
N GLU A 138 -0.68 6.53 -40.00
CA GLU A 138 -0.41 5.75 -41.21
C GLU A 138 -1.53 4.72 -41.50
N LEU A 139 -2.54 4.65 -40.62
CA LEU A 139 -3.74 3.82 -40.80
C LEU A 139 -4.77 4.51 -41.70
N GLN A 140 -5.62 3.72 -42.35
CA GLN A 140 -6.76 4.23 -43.11
C GLN A 140 -7.76 4.95 -42.18
N PRO A 141 -8.49 5.98 -42.66
CA PRO A 141 -9.44 6.72 -41.83
C PRO A 141 -10.48 5.83 -41.14
N GLU A 142 -10.91 4.74 -41.77
CA GLU A 142 -11.86 3.77 -41.22
C GLU A 142 -11.27 3.01 -40.03
N GLU A 143 -9.99 2.66 -40.10
CA GLU A 143 -9.26 1.95 -39.05
C GLU A 143 -8.99 2.85 -37.84
N GLN A 144 -8.65 4.11 -38.10
CA GLN A 144 -8.53 5.14 -37.06
C GLN A 144 -9.86 5.34 -36.32
N ARG A 145 -10.96 5.42 -37.08
CA ARG A 145 -12.32 5.49 -36.50
C ARG A 145 -12.65 4.22 -35.73
N LYS A 146 -12.31 3.03 -36.24
CA LYS A 146 -12.53 1.74 -35.58
C LYS A 146 -11.88 1.73 -34.19
N ILE A 147 -10.57 2.02 -34.09
CA ILE A 147 -9.87 2.04 -32.80
C ILE A 147 -10.54 2.99 -31.79
N ARG A 148 -10.87 4.22 -32.21
CA ARG A 148 -11.46 5.22 -31.33
C ARG A 148 -12.87 4.85 -30.88
N ASN A 149 -13.64 4.20 -31.75
CA ASN A 149 -15.06 3.90 -31.52
C ASN A 149 -15.29 2.51 -30.92
N THR A 150 -14.29 1.63 -30.92
CA THR A 150 -14.37 0.36 -30.19
C THR A 150 -14.70 0.64 -28.73
N THR A 151 -15.76 0.00 -28.26
CA THR A 151 -16.20 0.05 -26.87
C THR A 151 -15.52 -1.05 -26.06
N ILE A 152 -15.28 -0.75 -24.79
CA ILE A 152 -14.85 -1.70 -23.79
C ILE A 152 -15.90 -1.71 -22.68
N HIS A 153 -16.29 -2.90 -22.26
CA HIS A 153 -17.27 -3.04 -21.19
C HIS A 153 -16.61 -2.66 -19.86
N ALA A 154 -17.09 -1.59 -19.23
CA ALA A 154 -16.65 -1.16 -17.92
C ALA A 154 -17.67 -1.62 -16.86
N ILE A 155 -17.18 -2.29 -15.83
CA ILE A 155 -17.97 -2.57 -14.64
C ILE A 155 -17.61 -1.50 -13.62
N VAL A 156 -18.57 -0.61 -13.34
CA VAL A 156 -18.38 0.51 -12.43
C VAL A 156 -18.97 0.15 -11.08
N PHE A 157 -18.21 0.40 -10.01
CA PHE A 157 -18.60 0.16 -8.63
C PHE A 157 -18.67 1.49 -7.88
N MET A 158 -19.70 1.66 -7.08
CA MET A 158 -19.79 2.74 -6.11
C MET A 158 -20.26 2.15 -4.78
N GLN A 159 -19.50 2.43 -3.73
CA GLN A 159 -19.91 2.13 -2.36
C GLN A 159 -20.88 3.22 -1.91
N LYS A 160 -22.10 2.84 -1.53
CA LYS A 160 -23.09 3.76 -0.95
C LYS A 160 -23.01 3.82 0.57
N SER A 161 -22.67 2.70 1.21
CA SER A 161 -22.59 2.57 2.67
C SER A 161 -21.72 1.35 3.06
N PRO A 162 -21.01 1.38 4.21
CA PRO A 162 -20.86 2.52 5.11
C PRO A 162 -19.94 3.59 4.51
N THR A 163 -20.14 4.87 4.86
CA THR A 163 -19.21 5.95 4.49
C THR A 163 -17.98 6.00 5.40
N ASP A 164 -18.10 5.40 6.59
CA ASP A 164 -17.07 5.34 7.62
C ASP A 164 -16.60 3.88 7.81
N GLY A 165 -15.29 3.66 7.94
CA GLY A 165 -14.72 2.33 8.22
C GLY A 165 -14.07 1.65 7.00
N ASP A 166 -14.22 0.33 6.89
CA ASP A 166 -13.64 -0.45 5.81
C ASP A 166 -14.47 -0.32 4.54
N THR A 167 -13.79 -0.25 3.40
CA THR A 167 -14.44 -0.03 2.11
C THR A 167 -14.66 -1.35 1.39
N SER A 168 -15.86 -1.53 0.87
CA SER A 168 -16.18 -2.61 -0.07
C SER A 168 -15.25 -2.57 -1.29
N LEU A 169 -14.76 -1.38 -1.64
CA LEU A 169 -13.76 -1.20 -2.69
C LEU A 169 -12.48 -1.99 -2.40
N PHE A 170 -11.94 -1.95 -1.18
CA PHE A 170 -10.76 -2.73 -0.80
C PHE A 170 -10.96 -4.23 -1.10
N GLN A 171 -12.11 -4.76 -0.68
CA GLN A 171 -12.47 -6.16 -0.89
C GLN A 171 -12.66 -6.53 -2.37
N VAL A 172 -13.23 -5.63 -3.17
CA VAL A 172 -13.39 -5.80 -4.62
C VAL A 172 -12.02 -5.81 -5.30
N PHE A 173 -11.14 -4.86 -4.94
CA PHE A 173 -9.76 -4.81 -5.41
C PHE A 173 -9.01 -6.10 -5.10
N GLU A 174 -9.08 -6.59 -3.86
CA GLU A 174 -8.37 -7.80 -3.44
C GLU A 174 -8.80 -9.01 -4.28
N ARG A 175 -10.11 -9.20 -4.48
CA ARG A 175 -10.65 -10.34 -5.24
C ARG A 175 -10.36 -10.26 -6.73
N ILE A 176 -10.48 -9.08 -7.36
CA ILE A 176 -10.18 -8.91 -8.79
C ILE A 176 -8.70 -9.13 -9.08
N ASN A 177 -7.81 -8.67 -8.19
CA ASN A 177 -6.37 -8.79 -8.39
C ASN A 177 -5.80 -10.20 -8.15
N SER A 178 -6.65 -11.19 -7.83
CA SER A 178 -6.23 -12.56 -7.52
C SER A 178 -5.74 -13.36 -8.74
N GLY A 179 -6.05 -12.92 -9.97
CA GLY A 179 -5.66 -13.61 -11.21
C GLY A 179 -4.25 -13.32 -11.74
N GLY A 180 -3.49 -12.39 -11.12
CA GLY A 180 -2.16 -11.93 -11.56
C GLY A 180 -1.17 -11.73 -10.40
N ARG A 181 -0.16 -10.84 -10.56
CA ARG A 181 0.70 -10.45 -9.41
C ARG A 181 -0.13 -9.59 -8.45
N SER A 182 -0.74 -10.22 -7.46
CA SER A 182 -1.60 -9.59 -6.46
C SER A 182 -0.91 -8.42 -5.77
N LEU A 183 -1.64 -7.31 -5.66
CA LEU A 183 -1.26 -6.17 -4.83
C LEU A 183 -1.27 -6.59 -3.36
N LEU A 184 -0.31 -6.11 -2.57
CA LEU A 184 -0.33 -6.24 -1.11
C LEU A 184 -1.43 -5.36 -0.50
N PRO A 185 -1.85 -5.64 0.74
CA PRO A 185 -2.88 -4.84 1.41
C PRO A 185 -2.58 -3.35 1.42
N GLN A 186 -1.35 -2.93 1.75
CA GLN A 186 -0.98 -1.51 1.71
C GLN A 186 -1.04 -0.89 0.30
N GLU A 187 -0.67 -1.65 -0.75
CA GLU A 187 -0.78 -1.20 -2.14
C GLU A 187 -2.26 -0.92 -2.49
N ILE A 188 -3.19 -1.76 -2.01
CA ILE A 188 -4.63 -1.55 -2.17
C ILE A 188 -5.12 -0.36 -1.34
N ARG A 189 -4.70 -0.23 -0.07
CA ARG A 189 -5.10 0.91 0.80
C ARG A 189 -4.79 2.24 0.15
N ASN A 190 -3.60 2.37 -0.42
CA ASN A 190 -3.20 3.63 -1.03
C ASN A 190 -3.99 3.96 -2.30
N CYS A 191 -4.57 2.96 -2.97
CA CYS A 191 -5.46 3.18 -4.12
C CYS A 191 -6.85 3.63 -3.68
N VAL A 192 -7.35 3.07 -2.58
CA VAL A 192 -8.73 3.24 -2.12
C VAL A 192 -8.89 4.43 -1.16
N TYR A 193 -7.97 4.60 -0.23
CA TYR A 193 -7.99 5.64 0.79
C TYR A 193 -7.12 6.83 0.41
N GLN A 194 -7.32 7.40 -0.78
CA GLN A 194 -6.59 8.59 -1.22
C GLN A 194 -6.97 9.81 -0.38
N GLY A 195 -6.00 10.68 -0.08
CA GLY A 195 -6.24 11.92 0.67
C GLY A 195 -5.07 12.31 1.57
N PRO A 196 -5.28 13.32 2.45
CA PRO A 196 -4.22 13.94 3.24
C PRO A 196 -3.39 12.96 4.07
N PHE A 197 -4.03 11.98 4.71
CA PHE A 197 -3.30 11.04 5.57
C PHE A 197 -2.46 10.07 4.73
N ASN A 198 -2.99 9.58 3.61
CA ASN A 198 -2.23 8.76 2.68
C ASN A 198 -1.02 9.52 2.12
N SER A 199 -1.20 10.78 1.71
CA SER A 199 -0.11 11.66 1.27
C SER A 199 0.93 11.89 2.36
N LEU A 200 0.51 12.01 3.62
CA LEU A 200 1.43 12.10 4.76
C LEU A 200 2.25 10.80 4.94
N LEU A 201 1.65 9.61 4.79
CA LEU A 201 2.41 8.35 4.88
C LEU A 201 3.54 8.31 3.85
N PHE A 202 3.30 8.78 2.62
CA PHE A 202 4.34 8.94 1.61
C PHE A 202 5.43 9.93 2.00
N GLU A 203 5.05 11.09 2.54
CA GLU A 203 5.98 12.12 3.01
C GLU A 203 6.91 11.54 4.10
N LEU A 204 6.32 10.89 5.11
CA LEU A 204 7.05 10.25 6.20
C LEU A 204 7.94 9.11 5.69
N ASN A 205 7.47 8.35 4.70
CA ASN A 205 8.25 7.25 4.14
C ASN A 205 9.54 7.72 3.46
N LYS A 206 9.57 8.95 2.93
CA LYS A 206 10.77 9.56 2.32
C LYS A 206 11.74 10.16 3.33
N ASN A 207 11.41 10.17 4.63
CA ASN A 207 12.25 10.78 5.64
C ASN A 207 13.62 10.04 5.76
N PRO A 208 14.76 10.74 5.68
CA PRO A 208 16.08 10.10 5.71
C PRO A 208 16.37 9.28 6.98
N VAL A 209 15.89 9.72 8.14
CA VAL A 209 16.09 9.00 9.42
C VAL A 209 15.29 7.69 9.40
N TRP A 210 14.05 7.74 8.91
CA TRP A 210 13.24 6.55 8.73
C TRP A 210 13.84 5.59 7.69
N ARG A 211 14.40 6.09 6.58
CA ARG A 211 15.12 5.27 5.58
C ARG A 211 16.31 4.53 6.18
N GLN A 212 17.09 5.20 7.03
CA GLN A 212 18.21 4.55 7.74
C GLN A 212 17.72 3.47 8.71
N LEU A 213 16.66 3.73 9.47
CA LEU A 213 16.06 2.75 10.38
C LEU A 213 15.39 1.57 9.65
N TRP A 214 14.83 1.80 8.47
CA TRP A 214 14.29 0.75 7.60
C TRP A 214 15.41 -0.10 6.96
N GLY A 215 16.60 0.48 6.78
CA GLY A 215 17.78 -0.18 6.21
C GLY A 215 17.94 0.01 4.70
N ARG A 216 17.18 0.92 4.07
CA ARG A 216 17.30 1.28 2.64
C ARG A 216 16.94 2.73 2.39
N GLU A 217 17.67 3.34 1.45
CA GLU A 217 17.40 4.70 0.96
C GLU A 217 16.13 4.76 0.11
N GLU A 218 15.96 3.79 -0.79
CA GLU A 218 14.79 3.70 -1.67
C GLU A 218 13.55 3.16 -0.95
N ALA A 219 12.38 3.61 -1.40
CA ALA A 219 11.09 3.09 -0.93
C ALA A 219 10.89 1.62 -1.32
N ASP A 220 10.25 0.85 -0.46
CA ASP A 220 9.88 -0.54 -0.77
C ASP A 220 8.83 -0.55 -1.89
N SER A 221 9.13 -1.27 -2.98
CA SER A 221 8.22 -1.42 -4.13
C SER A 221 6.88 -2.05 -3.75
N ARG A 222 6.84 -2.80 -2.65
CA ARG A 222 5.65 -3.47 -2.08
C ARG A 222 5.06 -2.70 -0.89
N MET A 223 5.61 -1.54 -0.53
CA MET A 223 5.08 -0.61 0.50
C MET A 223 4.97 -1.17 1.91
N ARG A 224 5.79 -2.17 2.23
CA ARG A 224 5.85 -2.78 3.57
C ARG A 224 6.41 -1.80 4.60
N ASP A 225 7.29 -0.91 4.17
CA ASP A 225 7.80 0.21 4.94
C ASP A 225 6.69 1.20 5.32
N MET A 226 5.85 1.56 4.36
CA MET A 226 4.72 2.46 4.58
C MET A 226 3.66 1.82 5.48
N GLU A 227 3.41 0.51 5.34
CA GLU A 227 2.52 -0.21 6.26
C GLU A 227 3.03 -0.12 7.70
N CYS A 228 4.35 -0.20 7.95
CA CYS A 228 4.91 0.00 9.29
C CYS A 228 4.60 1.40 9.84
N ILE A 229 4.69 2.45 9.02
CA ILE A 229 4.30 3.81 9.46
C ILE A 229 2.82 3.85 9.85
N LEU A 230 1.94 3.23 9.05
CA LEU A 230 0.50 3.16 9.34
C LEU A 230 0.23 2.35 10.63
N ARG A 231 0.93 1.21 10.81
CA ARG A 231 0.86 0.39 12.02
C ARG A 231 1.21 1.17 13.27
N PHE A 232 2.24 2.02 13.21
CA PHE A 232 2.61 2.85 14.36
C PHE A 232 1.43 3.68 14.85
N PHE A 233 0.73 4.39 13.96
CA PHE A 233 -0.42 5.21 14.36
C PHE A 233 -1.59 4.34 14.85
N ALA A 234 -1.99 3.35 14.05
CA ALA A 234 -3.15 2.52 14.35
C ALA A 234 -2.98 1.71 15.65
N ILE A 235 -1.86 1.00 15.79
CA ILE A 235 -1.60 0.12 16.93
C ILE A 235 -1.29 0.95 18.19
N SER A 236 -0.67 2.13 18.07
CA SER A 236 -0.48 3.04 19.21
C SER A 236 -1.82 3.45 19.80
N ASP A 237 -2.80 3.79 18.96
CA ASP A 237 -4.11 4.23 19.42
C ASP A 237 -4.89 3.03 20.01
N LEU A 238 -4.83 1.85 19.38
CA LEU A 238 -5.38 0.60 19.91
C LEU A 238 -4.84 0.25 21.31
N ALA A 239 -3.51 0.32 21.48
CA ALA A 239 -2.85 0.02 22.75
C ALA A 239 -3.28 0.98 23.87
N SER A 240 -3.66 2.20 23.50
CA SER A 240 -4.10 3.27 24.40
C SER A 240 -5.61 3.23 24.71
N LEU A 241 -6.40 2.39 24.05
CA LEU A 241 -7.84 2.26 24.34
C LEU A 241 -8.08 1.69 25.74
N ASP A 242 -9.26 1.95 26.30
CA ASP A 242 -9.71 1.31 27.54
C ASP A 242 -9.83 -0.22 27.34
N PRO A 243 -9.27 -1.06 28.23
CA PRO A 243 -9.41 -2.51 28.14
C PRO A 243 -10.84 -3.05 28.11
N THR A 244 -11.79 -2.32 28.69
CA THR A 244 -13.21 -2.71 28.74
C THR A 244 -13.94 -2.45 27.42
N THR A 245 -13.46 -1.51 26.60
CA THR A 245 -14.08 -1.15 25.32
C THR A 245 -13.31 -1.65 24.10
N ALA A 246 -12.03 -1.99 24.27
CA ALA A 246 -11.20 -2.45 23.17
C ALA A 246 -11.62 -3.86 22.71
N PRO A 247 -11.56 -4.15 21.40
CA PRO A 247 -11.82 -5.49 20.90
C PRO A 247 -10.83 -6.49 21.51
N SER A 248 -11.23 -7.74 21.74
CA SER A 248 -10.33 -8.77 22.30
C SER A 248 -9.23 -9.18 21.31
N ARG A 249 -9.58 -9.24 20.02
CA ARG A 249 -8.70 -9.54 18.89
C ARG A 249 -9.09 -8.66 17.70
N ILE A 250 -8.10 -8.29 16.89
CA ILE A 250 -8.32 -7.57 15.65
C ILE A 250 -7.90 -8.42 14.44
N SER A 251 -8.52 -8.16 13.29
CA SER A 251 -7.86 -8.39 12.00
C SER A 251 -7.03 -7.15 11.71
N LEU A 252 -5.72 -7.31 11.55
CA LEU A 252 -4.83 -6.19 11.27
C LEU A 252 -5.25 -5.52 9.97
N LYS A 253 -5.54 -6.31 8.94
CA LYS A 253 -5.92 -5.78 7.63
C LYS A 253 -7.16 -4.89 7.74
N LYS A 254 -8.23 -5.39 8.37
CA LYS A 254 -9.47 -4.62 8.60
C LYS A 254 -9.20 -3.37 9.45
N TYR A 255 -8.43 -3.52 10.53
CA TYR A 255 -8.16 -2.43 11.45
C TYR A 255 -7.38 -1.27 10.78
N LEU A 256 -6.35 -1.58 9.99
CA LEU A 256 -5.60 -0.57 9.25
C LEU A 256 -6.45 0.11 8.17
N ASN A 257 -7.34 -0.63 7.51
CA ASN A 257 -8.30 -0.06 6.55
C ASN A 257 -9.24 0.96 7.21
N GLN A 258 -9.87 0.56 8.31
CA GLN A 258 -10.74 1.43 9.10
C GLN A 258 -9.99 2.67 9.61
N TYR A 259 -8.74 2.48 10.07
CA TYR A 259 -7.92 3.58 10.55
C TYR A 259 -7.62 4.60 9.45
N MET A 260 -7.30 4.13 8.23
CA MET A 260 -7.14 4.99 7.05
C MET A 260 -8.42 5.77 6.77
N GLY A 261 -9.58 5.11 6.72
CA GLY A 261 -10.88 5.77 6.47
C GLY A 261 -11.20 6.87 7.50
N LEU A 262 -11.02 6.59 8.79
CA LEU A 262 -11.36 7.51 9.89
C LEU A 262 -10.44 8.72 10.01
N HIS A 263 -9.15 8.57 9.68
CA HIS A 263 -8.13 9.60 9.92
C HIS A 263 -7.69 10.34 8.66
N ASN A 264 -8.34 10.13 7.51
CA ASN A 264 -7.97 10.76 6.24
C ASN A 264 -8.43 12.24 6.12
N ARG A 265 -8.04 13.06 7.10
CA ARG A 265 -8.34 14.49 7.18
C ARG A 265 -7.08 15.30 7.48
N VAL A 266 -7.02 16.52 6.96
CA VAL A 266 -5.86 17.42 7.13
C VAL A 266 -5.57 17.69 8.61
N ASP A 267 -6.61 17.78 9.45
CA ASP A 267 -6.50 18.14 10.88
C ASP A 267 -5.60 17.19 11.69
N TYR A 268 -5.47 15.93 11.29
CA TYR A 268 -4.60 14.96 11.97
C TYR A 268 -3.14 15.05 11.53
N CYS A 269 -2.86 15.64 10.37
CA CYS A 269 -1.59 15.45 9.67
C CYS A 269 -0.40 16.03 10.45
N ASP A 270 -0.54 17.22 11.02
CA ASP A 270 0.56 17.87 11.75
C ASP A 270 0.90 17.14 13.05
N ALA A 271 -0.12 16.71 13.79
CA ALA A 271 0.07 15.91 15.00
C ALA A 271 0.76 14.58 14.69
N PHE A 272 0.31 13.88 13.65
CA PHE A 272 0.88 12.60 13.23
C PHE A 272 2.32 12.74 12.74
N ARG A 273 2.60 13.76 11.92
CA ARG A 273 3.95 14.07 11.46
C ARG A 273 4.89 14.27 12.64
N ASN A 274 4.51 15.11 13.59
CA ASN A 274 5.35 15.42 14.75
C ASN A 274 5.61 14.17 15.60
N ARG A 275 4.58 13.37 15.90
CA ARG A 275 4.71 12.11 16.66
C ARG A 275 5.70 11.14 16.03
N PHE A 276 5.54 10.87 14.72
CA PHE A 276 6.40 9.91 14.03
C PHE A 276 7.84 10.43 13.90
N LEU A 277 8.02 11.69 13.51
CA LEU A 277 9.36 12.28 13.32
C LEU A 277 10.12 12.43 14.64
N SER A 278 9.45 12.75 15.75
CA SER A 278 10.11 12.79 17.05
C SER A 278 10.54 11.40 17.49
N ALA A 279 9.64 10.41 17.43
CA ALA A 279 9.92 9.04 17.85
C ALA A 279 11.05 8.41 17.04
N THR A 280 10.99 8.50 15.72
CA THR A 280 12.05 7.97 14.83
C THR A 280 13.40 8.62 15.08
N ARG A 281 13.46 9.94 15.27
CA ARG A 281 14.73 10.63 15.58
C ARG A 281 15.35 10.14 16.89
N TYR A 282 14.55 10.04 17.95
CA TYR A 282 15.04 9.54 19.24
C TYR A 282 15.50 8.08 19.16
N ILE A 283 14.74 7.23 18.47
CA ILE A 283 15.13 5.84 18.25
C ILE A 283 16.46 5.77 17.49
N HIS A 284 16.59 6.54 16.42
CA HIS A 284 17.82 6.60 15.66
C HIS A 284 19.01 7.05 16.53
N ASP A 285 18.85 8.12 17.30
CA ASP A 285 19.95 8.71 18.08
C ASP A 285 20.40 7.82 19.24
N TYR A 286 19.50 7.04 19.86
CA TYR A 286 19.79 6.28 21.08
C TYR A 286 19.75 4.75 20.94
N LEU A 287 19.10 4.20 19.91
CA LEU A 287 19.06 2.77 19.60
C LEU A 287 19.79 2.42 18.30
N GLY A 288 19.98 3.38 17.40
CA GLY A 288 20.64 3.17 16.12
C GLY A 288 19.82 2.38 15.10
N VAL A 289 20.44 2.03 13.97
CA VAL A 289 19.78 1.36 12.84
C VAL A 289 19.29 -0.06 13.16
N GLU A 290 19.82 -0.69 14.20
CA GLU A 290 19.41 -2.04 14.63
C GLU A 290 18.16 -2.04 15.53
N ALA A 291 17.52 -0.87 15.75
CA ALA A 291 16.43 -0.69 16.70
C ALA A 291 15.20 -1.60 16.50
N PHE A 292 14.97 -2.07 15.26
CA PHE A 292 13.78 -2.85 14.91
C PHE A 292 14.07 -4.32 14.57
N HIS A 293 15.28 -4.77 14.89
CA HIS A 293 15.73 -6.14 14.61
C HIS A 293 15.71 -7.02 15.87
N ASN A 294 15.28 -8.27 15.76
CA ASN A 294 15.26 -9.17 16.93
C ASN A 294 16.67 -9.73 17.25
N LEU A 295 16.81 -10.40 18.39
CA LEU A 295 18.03 -11.12 18.76
C LEU A 295 18.04 -12.54 18.15
N SER A 296 19.22 -13.08 17.91
CA SER A 296 19.38 -14.44 17.42
C SER A 296 18.99 -15.45 18.52
N PRO A 297 18.11 -16.42 18.22
CA PRO A 297 17.72 -17.45 19.19
C PRO A 297 18.89 -18.30 19.69
N SER A 298 19.94 -18.46 18.87
CA SER A 298 21.15 -19.23 19.21
C SER A 298 22.26 -18.39 19.83
N ASN A 299 22.22 -17.06 19.67
CA ASN A 299 23.18 -16.14 20.28
C ASN A 299 22.50 -14.81 20.67
N PRO A 300 22.08 -14.66 21.94
CA PRO A 300 21.40 -13.47 22.45
C PRO A 300 22.22 -12.17 22.42
N ASP A 301 23.50 -12.23 22.05
CA ASP A 301 24.34 -11.06 21.86
C ASP A 301 24.34 -10.54 20.42
N ARG A 302 23.78 -11.30 19.48
CA ARG A 302 23.76 -10.98 18.06
C ARG A 302 22.34 -10.61 17.60
N VAL A 303 22.26 -9.53 16.82
CA VAL A 303 21.03 -9.09 16.15
C VAL A 303 20.82 -9.86 14.83
N VAL A 304 19.57 -10.21 14.51
CA VAL A 304 19.24 -10.82 13.22
C VAL A 304 19.07 -9.76 12.13
N PRO A 305 19.49 -10.00 10.87
CA PRO A 305 19.38 -8.98 9.81
C PRO A 305 17.94 -8.63 9.41
N ALA A 306 16.96 -9.48 9.70
CA ALA A 306 15.57 -9.24 9.35
C ALA A 306 14.96 -8.13 10.22
N PHE A 307 14.21 -7.23 9.58
CA PHE A 307 13.40 -6.23 10.27
C PHE A 307 12.17 -6.92 10.86
N SER A 308 11.89 -6.75 12.15
CA SER A 308 10.76 -7.41 12.81
C SER A 308 9.60 -6.44 13.03
N ALA A 309 8.45 -6.74 12.45
CA ALA A 309 7.26 -5.87 12.54
C ALA A 309 6.76 -5.73 13.99
N THR A 310 6.78 -6.81 14.77
CA THR A 310 6.30 -6.77 16.17
C THR A 310 7.31 -6.10 17.11
N VAL A 311 8.62 -6.21 16.85
CA VAL A 311 9.64 -5.41 17.56
C VAL A 311 9.50 -3.94 17.21
N PHE A 312 9.28 -3.61 15.93
CA PHE A 312 8.99 -2.26 15.49
C PHE A 312 7.79 -1.66 16.23
N ASP A 313 6.64 -2.34 16.22
CA ASP A 313 5.44 -1.87 16.93
C ASP A 313 5.77 -1.59 18.41
N SER A 314 6.43 -2.54 19.08
CA SER A 314 6.72 -2.46 20.51
C SER A 314 7.64 -1.29 20.85
N VAL A 315 8.72 -1.11 20.10
CA VAL A 315 9.72 -0.05 20.34
C VAL A 315 9.16 1.31 19.98
N MET A 316 8.56 1.48 18.80
CA MET A 316 8.01 2.76 18.35
C MET A 316 6.94 3.28 19.30
N ILE A 317 5.98 2.42 19.68
CA ILE A 317 4.87 2.81 20.55
C ILE A 317 5.38 3.10 21.97
N ALA A 318 6.28 2.27 22.51
CA ALA A 318 6.87 2.53 23.82
C ALA A 318 7.60 3.89 23.86
N VAL A 319 8.37 4.22 22.83
CA VAL A 319 9.05 5.52 22.73
C VAL A 319 8.06 6.67 22.59
N ASP A 320 7.05 6.58 21.72
CA ASP A 320 6.00 7.60 21.59
C ASP A 320 5.27 7.84 22.93
N MET A 321 4.98 6.78 23.69
CA MET A 321 4.42 6.90 25.04
C MET A 321 5.37 7.62 26.00
N GLY A 322 6.65 7.26 26.01
CA GLY A 322 7.67 7.92 26.83
C GLY A 322 7.83 9.41 26.50
N MET A 323 7.70 9.76 25.22
CA MET A 323 7.71 11.15 24.75
C MET A 323 6.48 11.92 25.18
N ARG A 324 5.28 11.35 24.99
CA ARG A 324 4.01 11.98 25.41
C ARG A 324 3.96 12.21 26.92
N ARG A 325 4.64 11.38 27.71
CA ARG A 325 4.81 11.54 29.16
C ARG A 325 5.96 12.46 29.57
N ASN A 326 6.69 13.03 28.61
CA ASN A 326 7.87 13.88 28.82
C ASN A 326 9.00 13.23 29.65
N ILE A 327 9.09 11.90 29.67
CA ILE A 327 10.14 11.17 30.42
C ILE A 327 11.24 10.63 29.51
N ALA A 328 11.03 10.59 28.19
CA ALA A 328 11.95 9.91 27.28
C ALA A 328 13.41 10.40 27.42
N ARG A 329 13.61 11.71 27.56
CA ARG A 329 14.95 12.31 27.68
C ARG A 329 15.70 11.85 28.94
N ASP A 330 14.99 11.62 30.04
CA ASP A 330 15.59 11.21 31.32
C ASP A 330 16.15 9.78 31.25
N TYR A 331 15.68 8.99 30.29
CA TYR A 331 16.09 7.62 30.04
C TYR A 331 16.77 7.47 28.67
N ALA A 332 17.47 8.50 28.19
CA ALA A 332 18.27 8.40 26.98
C ALA A 332 19.50 7.48 27.18
N GLU A 333 20.22 7.65 28.29
CA GLU A 333 21.44 6.91 28.57
C GLU A 333 21.16 5.42 28.85
N GLY A 334 21.87 4.52 28.16
CA GLY A 334 21.73 3.07 28.33
C GLY A 334 20.45 2.47 27.73
N LEU A 335 19.75 3.21 26.87
CA LEU A 335 18.50 2.75 26.22
C LEU A 335 18.71 1.48 25.38
N SER A 336 19.80 1.39 24.62
CA SER A 336 20.18 0.18 23.86
C SER A 336 20.33 -1.05 24.75
N ALA A 337 20.97 -0.90 25.93
CA ALA A 337 21.13 -1.99 26.87
C ALA A 337 19.78 -2.44 27.48
N ARG A 338 18.88 -1.50 27.77
CA ARG A 338 17.50 -1.78 28.20
C ARG A 338 16.73 -2.54 27.11
N ARG A 339 16.77 -2.06 25.87
CA ARG A 339 16.16 -2.75 24.72
C ARG A 339 16.67 -4.19 24.60
N LYS A 340 17.98 -4.40 24.67
CA LYS A 340 18.58 -5.75 24.57
C LYS A 340 18.07 -6.67 25.68
N ARG A 341 18.00 -6.19 26.93
CA ARG A 341 17.42 -6.95 28.05
C ARG A 341 15.95 -7.27 27.83
N ALA A 342 15.16 -6.33 27.32
CA ALA A 342 13.76 -6.57 26.97
C ALA A 342 13.64 -7.75 26.00
N LEU A 343 14.45 -7.75 24.93
CA LEU A 343 14.44 -8.83 23.92
C LEU A 343 15.02 -10.16 24.43
N GLN A 344 15.72 -10.19 25.55
CA GLN A 344 16.16 -11.44 26.19
C GLN A 344 15.07 -12.06 27.06
N ASP A 345 14.00 -11.33 27.38
CA ASP A 345 12.90 -11.82 28.17
C ASP A 345 12.02 -12.80 27.38
N LYS A 346 11.77 -13.98 27.97
CA LYS A 346 10.98 -15.04 27.33
C LYS A 346 9.51 -14.68 27.17
N GLY A 347 8.95 -13.92 28.12
CA GLY A 347 7.57 -13.45 28.07
C GLY A 347 7.38 -12.47 26.90
N LEU A 348 8.30 -11.52 26.72
CA LEU A 348 8.27 -10.61 25.59
C LEU A 348 8.40 -11.37 24.26
N GLN A 349 9.35 -12.30 24.15
CA GLN A 349 9.52 -13.10 22.93
C GLN A 349 8.26 -13.91 22.59
N ASN A 350 7.51 -14.37 23.59
CA ASN A 350 6.21 -15.01 23.38
C ASN A 350 5.18 -14.02 22.81
N TYR A 351 5.05 -12.82 23.39
CA TYR A 351 4.13 -11.80 22.88
C TYR A 351 4.51 -11.26 21.48
N LEU A 352 5.78 -11.35 21.09
CA LEU A 352 6.26 -10.96 19.76
C LEU A 352 5.94 -11.99 18.67
N SER A 353 5.64 -13.24 19.02
CA SER A 353 5.54 -14.37 18.08
C SER A 353 4.21 -15.12 18.10
N PHE A 354 3.46 -15.08 19.22
CA PHE A 354 2.22 -15.85 19.40
C PHE A 354 1.02 -14.94 19.69
N GLU A 355 -0.11 -15.20 19.03
CA GLU A 355 -1.36 -14.42 19.16
C GLU A 355 -1.14 -12.90 19.08
N THR A 356 -0.31 -12.48 18.14
CA THR A 356 0.23 -11.12 18.07
C THR A 356 -0.83 -10.05 17.77
N MET A 357 -2.02 -10.46 17.33
CA MET A 357 -3.17 -9.59 17.05
C MET A 357 -4.26 -9.60 18.13
N ARG A 358 -4.02 -10.27 19.26
CA ARG A 358 -4.83 -10.05 20.47
C ARG A 358 -4.47 -8.71 21.09
N THR A 359 -5.48 -7.93 21.44
CA THR A 359 -5.28 -6.60 22.05
C THR A 359 -4.51 -6.70 23.36
N GLU A 360 -4.76 -7.74 24.15
CA GLU A 360 -3.99 -8.04 25.35
C GLU A 360 -2.50 -8.29 25.04
N THR A 361 -2.19 -9.13 24.05
CA THR A 361 -0.81 -9.38 23.60
C THR A 361 -0.12 -8.12 23.12
N ILE A 362 -0.82 -7.29 22.33
CA ILE A 362 -0.31 -5.99 21.85
C ILE A 362 0.03 -5.08 23.03
N ARG A 363 -0.89 -4.92 23.99
CA ARG A 363 -0.65 -4.11 25.19
C ARG A 363 0.48 -4.65 26.04
N ASN A 364 0.56 -5.97 26.21
CA ASN A 364 1.61 -6.60 27.02
C ASN A 364 2.99 -6.43 26.37
N ARG A 365 3.14 -6.63 25.05
CA ARG A 365 4.44 -6.41 24.38
C ARG A 365 4.87 -4.94 24.43
N VAL A 366 3.95 -4.01 24.19
CA VAL A 366 4.23 -2.56 24.26
C VAL A 366 4.54 -2.16 25.70
N GLY A 367 3.75 -2.61 26.66
CA GLY A 367 3.90 -2.26 28.07
C GLY A 367 5.15 -2.83 28.71
N GLN A 368 5.53 -4.05 28.36
CA GLN A 368 6.79 -4.65 28.80
C GLN A 368 7.99 -3.94 28.18
N MET A 369 7.95 -3.64 26.87
CA MET A 369 8.99 -2.84 26.22
C MET A 369 9.11 -1.45 26.86
N TYR A 370 7.98 -0.76 27.08
CA TYR A 370 7.94 0.54 27.75
C TYR A 370 8.54 0.49 29.16
N SER A 371 8.15 -0.51 29.95
CA SER A 371 8.63 -0.68 31.33
C SER A 371 10.13 -0.88 31.37
N GLU A 372 10.68 -1.69 30.46
CA GLU A 372 12.12 -1.92 30.41
C GLU A 372 12.87 -0.71 29.87
N LEU A 373 12.34 0.03 28.88
CA LEU A 373 12.99 1.23 28.33
C LEU A 373 12.98 2.43 29.28
N PHE A 374 11.89 2.64 30.02
CA PHE A 374 11.64 3.87 30.78
C PHE A 374 11.39 3.67 32.29
N LYS A 375 11.55 2.44 32.81
CA LYS A 375 11.36 2.08 34.23
C LYS A 375 10.04 2.61 34.84
N GLY A 376 8.98 2.66 34.05
CA GLY A 376 7.67 3.19 34.45
C GLY A 376 6.56 2.14 34.34
N ALA A 377 5.49 2.30 35.11
CA ALA A 377 4.31 1.46 34.97
C ALA A 377 3.56 1.78 33.67
N TYR A 378 3.21 0.73 32.91
CA TYR A 378 2.15 0.80 31.92
C TYR A 378 0.82 0.95 32.67
N ARG A 379 0.15 2.08 32.48
CA ARG A 379 -1.21 2.35 32.96
C ARG A 379 -1.96 2.98 31.82
#